data_AF-A0AAV0W4W7-F1
#
_entry.id   AF-A0AAV0W4W7-F1
#
_cell.length_a   1.000
_cell.length_b   1.000
_cell.length_c   1.000
_cell.angle_alpha   90.00
_cell.angle_beta   90.00
_cell.angle_gamma   90.00
#
_symmetry.space_group_name_H-M   'P 1'
#
loop_
_entity.id
_entity.type
_entity.pdbx_description
1 polymer ?
#
loop_
_entity_poly.entity_id
_entity_poly.type
_entity_poly.pdbx_seq_one_letter_code
_entity_poly.pdbx_strand_id
1 'polypeptide(L)'
;MKANSNDFDLKYHNKILDTTSLIRFTNIANNALLELVPVTKSRQNSSVGVWLQIEDGSRLSGEFSSNQNLWEIIQILLKDNFSNYESPAIIYTRMEIIGKEQLQQKTLKDIGLVSGKALLRLV
;
A
#
# COMPACT_ATOMS: atom_id res chain seq x y z
N MET A 1 1.58 -18.85 16.97
CA MET A 1 1.13 -17.45 17.11
C MET A 1 1.71 -16.64 15.96
N LYS A 2 0.89 -16.04 15.09
CA LYS A 2 1.36 -15.10 14.05
C LYS A 2 1.25 -13.69 14.63
N ALA A 3 2.33 -12.92 14.64
CA ALA A 3 2.28 -11.51 15.00
C ALA A 3 1.59 -10.74 13.87
N ASN A 4 0.50 -10.03 14.18
CA ASN A 4 -0.18 -9.17 13.21
C ASN A 4 0.58 -7.85 13.11
N SER A 5 0.84 -7.36 11.89
CA SER A 5 1.54 -6.10 11.68
C SER A 5 0.87 -4.91 12.37
N ASN A 6 -0.45 -4.95 12.58
CA ASN A 6 -1.19 -3.87 13.22
C ASN A 6 -1.03 -3.80 14.75
N ASP A 7 -0.63 -4.91 15.38
CA ASP A 7 -0.60 -5.02 16.85
C ASP A 7 0.80 -4.71 17.41
N PHE A 8 1.81 -4.66 16.55
CA PHE A 8 3.22 -4.52 16.93
C PHE A 8 3.97 -3.50 16.08
N ASP A 9 4.88 -2.79 16.73
CA ASP A 9 5.87 -1.91 16.11
C ASP A 9 7.28 -2.49 16.27
N LEU A 10 8.17 -2.09 15.37
CA LEU A 10 9.58 -2.42 15.43
C LEU A 10 10.34 -1.27 16.08
N LYS A 11 11.23 -1.60 17.02
CA LYS A 11 12.03 -0.64 17.76
C LYS A 11 13.52 -0.98 17.63
N TYR A 12 14.33 0.05 17.41
CA TYR A 12 15.79 -0.03 17.31
C TYR A 12 16.43 1.15 18.04
N HIS A 13 17.41 0.87 18.92
CA HIS A 13 18.08 1.90 19.74
C HIS A 13 17.13 2.91 20.39
N ASN A 14 16.10 2.39 21.06
CA ASN A 14 15.08 3.18 21.73
C ASN A 14 14.19 4.07 20.82
N LYS A 15 14.23 3.87 19.49
CA LYS A 15 13.39 4.58 18.51
C LYS A 15 12.44 3.60 17.82
N ILE A 16 11.17 3.97 17.70
CA ILE A 16 10.21 3.25 16.86
C ILE A 16 10.60 3.50 15.40
N LEU A 17 10.67 2.43 14.62
CA LEU A 17 11.00 2.48 13.20
C LEU A 17 9.77 2.83 12.38
N ASP A 18 9.96 3.65 11.35
CA ASP A 18 8.96 3.88 10.31
C ASP A 18 8.95 2.70 9.35
N THR A 19 7.86 1.93 9.35
CA THR A 19 7.69 0.73 8.53
C THR A 19 7.42 1.03 7.05
N THR A 20 7.22 2.30 6.70
CA THR A 20 7.03 2.73 5.30
C THR A 20 8.35 3.02 4.60
N SER A 21 9.41 3.25 5.37
CA SER A 21 10.73 3.57 4.86
C SER A 21 11.52 2.31 4.50
N LEU A 22 12.32 2.39 3.43
CA LEU A 22 13.23 1.30 3.08
C LEU A 22 14.33 1.14 4.14
N ILE A 23 14.67 -0.11 4.46
CA ILE A 23 15.68 -0.43 5.48
C ILE A 23 17.02 0.27 5.27
N ARG A 24 17.44 0.51 4.02
CA ARG A 24 18.69 1.23 3.71
C ARG A 24 18.71 2.69 4.17
N PHE A 25 17.54 3.29 4.42
CA PHE A 25 17.40 4.66 4.94
C PHE A 25 17.21 4.68 6.45
N THR A 26 16.93 3.53 7.04
CA THR A 26 17.00 3.34 8.49
C THR A 26 18.46 3.04 8.79
N ASN A 27 19.11 3.76 9.70
CA ASN A 27 20.54 3.61 10.00
C ASN A 27 20.84 2.32 10.80
N ILE A 28 20.25 1.21 10.34
CA ILE A 28 20.29 -0.13 10.92
C ILE A 28 21.47 -0.86 10.31
N ALA A 29 22.39 -1.30 11.17
CA ALA A 29 23.52 -2.10 10.75
C ALA A 29 23.10 -3.51 10.30
N ASN A 30 23.91 -4.14 9.46
CA ASN A 30 23.74 -5.57 9.17
C ASN A 30 23.80 -6.38 10.48
N ASN A 31 22.97 -7.41 10.59
CA ASN A 31 22.82 -8.26 11.78
C ASN A 31 22.34 -7.51 13.05
N ALA A 32 21.72 -6.33 12.89
CA ALA A 32 21.07 -5.66 14.00
C ALA A 32 19.90 -6.49 14.56
N LEU A 33 19.75 -6.46 15.88
CA LEU A 33 18.59 -7.02 16.58
C LEU A 33 17.53 -5.93 16.75
N LEU A 34 16.30 -6.24 16.38
CA LEU A 34 15.14 -5.37 16.52
C LEU A 34 14.23 -5.88 17.63
N GLU A 35 13.67 -4.95 18.41
CA GLU A 35 12.68 -5.25 19.44
C GLU A 35 11.28 -5.18 18.83
N LEU A 36 10.44 -6.18 19.09
CA LEU A 36 9.02 -6.16 18.75
C LEU A 36 8.24 -5.66 19.97
N VAL A 37 7.62 -4.49 19.86
CA VAL A 37 6.86 -3.87 20.96
C VAL A 37 5.38 -3.74 20.60
N PRO A 38 4.45 -3.85 21.56
CA PRO A 38 3.04 -3.57 21.28
C PRO A 38 2.85 -2.15 20.73
N VAL A 39 1.92 -2.00 19.79
CA VAL A 39 1.67 -0.70 19.14
C VAL A 39 1.34 0.34 20.21
N THR A 40 2.10 1.43 20.25
CA THR A 40 1.90 2.50 21.25
C THR A 40 0.83 3.49 20.78
N LYS A 41 0.58 3.53 19.46
CA LYS A 41 -0.40 4.40 18.80
C LYS A 41 -1.05 3.62 17.66
N SER A 42 -2.37 3.48 17.69
CA SER A 42 -3.10 2.83 16.60
C SER A 42 -2.80 3.52 15.26
N ARG A 43 -2.42 2.76 14.24
CA ARG A 43 -2.11 3.27 12.90
C ARG A 43 -3.39 3.88 12.31
N GLN A 44 -3.51 5.20 12.39
CA GLN A 44 -4.66 5.93 11.87
C GLN A 44 -4.75 5.77 10.35
N ASN A 45 -5.97 5.73 9.84
CA ASN A 45 -6.22 5.72 8.42
C ASN A 45 -5.84 7.09 7.86
N SER A 46 -4.83 7.14 7.02
CA SER A 46 -4.41 8.38 6.36
C SER A 46 -4.95 8.46 4.93
N SER A 47 -5.09 9.69 4.45
CA SER A 47 -5.34 9.94 3.03
C SER A 47 -4.06 9.63 2.22
N VAL A 48 -4.24 8.90 1.13
CA VAL A 48 -3.20 8.51 0.18
C VAL A 48 -3.60 8.99 -1.20
N GLY A 49 -2.72 9.77 -1.84
CA GLY A 49 -2.88 10.15 -3.24
C GLY A 49 -2.50 9.01 -4.16
N VAL A 50 -3.45 8.52 -4.96
CA VAL A 50 -3.22 7.46 -5.93
C VAL A 50 -3.23 8.06 -7.33
N TRP A 51 -2.21 7.72 -8.11
CA TRP A 51 -2.14 7.93 -9.56
C TRP A 51 -2.27 6.58 -10.24
N LEU A 52 -3.36 6.37 -10.97
CA LEU A 52 -3.58 5.18 -11.78
C LEU A 52 -3.13 5.48 -13.21
N GLN A 53 -2.07 4.82 -13.66
CA GLN A 53 -1.64 4.82 -15.06
C GLN A 53 -2.38 3.70 -15.80
N ILE A 54 -3.11 4.05 -16.84
CA ILE A 54 -3.81 3.08 -17.71
C ILE A 54 -2.99 2.78 -18.97
N GLU A 55 -3.40 1.80 -19.76
CA GLU A 55 -2.64 1.29 -20.91
C GLU A 55 -2.38 2.35 -21.99
N ASP A 56 -3.30 3.31 -22.17
CA ASP A 56 -3.13 4.43 -23.11
C ASP A 56 -2.05 5.44 -22.67
N GLY A 57 -1.45 5.23 -21.50
CA GLY A 57 -0.40 6.06 -20.92
C GLY A 57 -0.92 7.26 -20.10
N SER A 58 -2.23 7.54 -20.15
CA SER A 58 -2.86 8.58 -19.34
C SER A 58 -2.87 8.20 -17.85
N ARG A 59 -3.03 9.23 -17.01
CA ARG A 59 -2.95 9.12 -15.56
C ARG A 59 -4.16 9.74 -14.92
N LEU A 60 -4.85 8.95 -14.12
CA LEU A 60 -5.99 9.37 -13.32
C LEU A 60 -5.53 9.52 -11.88
N SER A 61 -5.89 10.62 -11.22
CA SER A 61 -5.47 10.89 -9.85
C SER A 61 -6.64 11.04 -8.91
N GLY A 62 -6.53 10.52 -7.70
CA GLY A 62 -7.49 10.73 -6.62
C GLY A 62 -6.85 10.60 -5.25
N GLU A 63 -7.55 11.01 -4.21
CA GLU A 63 -7.17 10.76 -2.82
C GLU A 63 -8.12 9.74 -2.20
N PHE A 64 -7.55 8.75 -1.52
CA PHE A 64 -8.27 7.60 -0.98
C PHE A 64 -7.79 7.27 0.43
N SER A 65 -8.65 6.64 1.22
CA SER A 65 -8.26 6.15 2.55
C SER A 65 -7.30 4.97 2.43
N SER A 66 -6.29 4.89 3.28
CA SER A 66 -5.36 3.75 3.32
C SER A 66 -6.05 2.38 3.49
N ASN A 67 -7.25 2.33 4.07
CA ASN A 67 -8.02 1.09 4.23
C ASN A 67 -8.95 0.77 3.05
N GLN A 68 -9.01 1.64 2.05
CA GLN A 68 -9.87 1.42 0.89
C GLN A 68 -9.28 0.32 0.01
N ASN A 69 -10.16 -0.52 -0.55
CA ASN A 69 -9.75 -1.63 -1.41
C ASN A 69 -9.32 -1.12 -2.79
N LEU A 70 -8.43 -1.86 -3.44
CA LEU A 70 -7.89 -1.47 -4.74
C LEU A 70 -8.96 -1.48 -5.83
N TRP A 71 -9.91 -2.40 -5.76
CA TRP A 71 -11.01 -2.51 -6.72
C TRP A 71 -11.87 -1.24 -6.79
N GLU A 72 -12.35 -0.74 -5.65
CA GLU A 72 -13.16 0.49 -5.55
C GLU A 72 -12.39 1.71 -6.04
N ILE A 73 -11.10 1.79 -5.71
CA ILE A 73 -10.25 2.90 -6.19
C ILE A 73 -10.22 2.91 -7.72
N ILE A 74 -10.02 1.75 -8.34
CA ILE A 74 -10.04 1.65 -9.80
C ILE A 74 -11.42 2.02 -10.35
N GLN A 75 -12.51 1.53 -9.76
CA GLN A 75 -13.88 1.86 -10.18
C GLN A 75 -14.13 3.38 -10.14
N ILE A 76 -13.71 4.05 -9.06
CA ILE A 76 -13.89 5.49 -8.88
C ILE A 76 -13.10 6.28 -9.92
N LEU A 77 -11.86 5.86 -10.21
CA LEU A 77 -10.99 6.53 -11.17
C LEU A 77 -11.44 6.30 -12.61
N LEU A 78 -11.71 5.05 -13.00
CA LEU A 78 -12.08 4.70 -14.38
C LEU A 78 -13.53 5.01 -14.74
N LYS A 79 -14.44 5.12 -13.75
CA LYS A 79 -15.88 5.32 -13.93
C LYS A 79 -16.45 4.37 -15.00
N ASP A 80 -16.68 4.88 -16.21
CA ASP A 80 -17.31 4.16 -17.32
C ASP A 80 -16.31 3.36 -18.20
N ASN A 81 -15.00 3.64 -18.11
CA ASN A 81 -13.98 2.96 -18.93
C ASN A 81 -13.52 1.62 -18.34
N PHE A 82 -14.09 1.20 -17.22
CA PHE A 82 -13.68 -0.03 -16.55
C PHE A 82 -14.02 -1.29 -17.34
N SER A 83 -15.12 -1.27 -18.10
CA SER A 83 -15.63 -2.40 -18.87
C SER A 83 -14.68 -2.89 -19.98
N ASN A 84 -13.65 -2.12 -20.32
CA ASN A 84 -12.66 -2.50 -21.32
C ASN A 84 -11.61 -3.50 -20.77
N TYR A 85 -11.57 -3.75 -19.46
CA TYR A 85 -10.59 -4.63 -18.84
C TYR A 85 -11.23 -5.99 -18.50
N GLU A 86 -10.99 -7.02 -19.32
CA GLU A 86 -11.46 -8.39 -19.05
C GLU A 86 -10.78 -9.01 -17.81
N SER A 87 -9.50 -8.67 -17.57
CA SER A 87 -8.73 -9.15 -16.42
C SER A 87 -7.81 -8.04 -15.86
N PRO A 88 -8.34 -7.12 -15.03
CA PRO A 88 -7.55 -6.02 -14.50
C PRO A 88 -6.47 -6.52 -13.55
N ALA A 89 -5.24 -6.04 -13.74
CA ALA A 89 -4.13 -6.27 -12.83
C ALA A 89 -3.45 -4.96 -12.43
N ILE A 90 -3.15 -4.82 -11.14
CA ILE A 90 -2.35 -3.69 -10.63
C ILE A 90 -0.91 -4.14 -10.47
N ILE A 91 -0.01 -3.38 -11.08
CA ILE A 91 1.42 -3.44 -10.83
C ILE A 91 1.81 -2.24 -9.96
N TYR A 92 2.34 -2.53 -8.77
CA TYR A 92 2.91 -1.54 -7.87
C TYR A 92 4.26 -2.02 -7.34
N THR A 93 5.32 -1.27 -7.62
CA THR A 93 6.70 -1.63 -7.27
C THR A 93 7.10 -3.03 -7.79
N ARG A 94 7.16 -4.05 -6.93
CA ARG A 94 7.45 -5.45 -7.26
C ARG A 94 6.23 -6.37 -7.04
N MET A 95 5.06 -5.79 -6.77
CA MET A 95 3.83 -6.51 -6.51
C MET A 95 2.96 -6.46 -7.75
N GLU A 96 2.47 -7.62 -8.14
CA GLU A 96 1.46 -7.80 -9.17
C GLU A 96 0.21 -8.39 -8.52
N ILE A 97 -0.92 -7.72 -8.69
CA ILE A 97 -2.19 -8.07 -8.05
C ILE A 97 -3.20 -8.25 -9.17
N ILE A 98 -3.44 -9.52 -9.49
CA ILE A 98 -4.19 -9.92 -10.68
C ILE A 98 -5.60 -10.31 -10.27
N GLY A 99 -6.57 -9.77 -11.00
CA GLY A 99 -7.96 -10.19 -10.91
C GLY A 99 -8.75 -9.51 -9.80
N LYS A 100 -10.08 -9.49 -10.03
CA LYS A 100 -11.05 -8.81 -9.16
C LYS A 100 -10.97 -9.26 -7.70
N GLU A 101 -10.88 -10.56 -7.45
CA GLU A 101 -10.90 -11.11 -6.10
C GLU A 101 -9.71 -10.59 -5.26
N GLN A 102 -8.51 -10.60 -5.82
CA GLN A 102 -7.33 -10.10 -5.11
C GLN A 102 -7.37 -8.59 -4.88
N LEU A 103 -7.89 -7.83 -5.86
CA LEU A 103 -8.06 -6.38 -5.76
C LEU A 103 -9.11 -5.97 -4.71
N GLN A 104 -10.11 -6.83 -4.47
CA GLN A 104 -11.11 -6.61 -3.43
C GLN A 104 -10.58 -6.96 -2.03
N GLN A 105 -9.71 -7.97 -1.93
CA GLN A 105 -9.13 -8.40 -0.65
C GLN A 105 -7.99 -7.49 -0.18
N LYS A 106 -7.25 -6.86 -1.09
CA LYS A 106 -6.12 -5.99 -0.75
C LYS A 106 -6.54 -4.52 -0.63
N THR A 107 -6.11 -3.90 0.45
CA THR A 107 -6.20 -2.45 0.66
C THR A 107 -4.91 -1.75 0.25
N LEU A 108 -4.95 -0.41 0.13
CA LEU A 108 -3.73 0.40 -0.05
C LEU A 108 -2.70 0.10 1.06
N LYS A 109 -3.15 -0.01 2.31
CA LYS A 109 -2.32 -0.34 3.46
C LYS A 109 -1.62 -1.70 3.32
N ASP A 110 -2.30 -2.71 2.78
CA ASP A 110 -1.73 -4.06 2.58
C ASP A 110 -0.62 -4.09 1.53
N ILE A 111 -0.62 -3.12 0.61
CA ILE A 111 0.44 -2.96 -0.40
C ILE A 111 1.51 -1.94 0.03
N GLY A 112 1.48 -1.52 1.30
CA GLY A 112 2.45 -0.60 1.88
C GLY A 112 2.13 0.89 1.66
N LEU A 113 0.96 1.20 1.11
CA LEU A 113 0.50 2.57 0.90
C LEU A 113 -0.34 3.05 2.07
N VAL A 114 0.34 3.56 3.10
CA VAL A 114 -0.33 4.15 4.26
C VAL A 114 -0.46 5.67 4.15
N SER A 115 0.47 6.37 3.51
CA SER A 115 0.45 7.83 3.38
C SER A 115 1.19 8.28 2.11
N GLY A 116 1.06 9.56 1.76
CA GLY A 116 1.78 10.15 0.63
C GLY A 116 1.11 9.91 -0.71
N LYS A 117 1.91 9.80 -1.78
CA LYS A 117 1.42 9.60 -3.15
C LYS A 117 2.08 8.40 -3.82
N ALA A 118 1.32 7.68 -4.64
CA ALA A 118 1.80 6.48 -5.31
C ALA A 118 1.25 6.34 -6.73
N LEU A 119 2.09 5.80 -7.62
CA LEU A 119 1.70 5.44 -8.99
C LEU A 119 1.41 3.93 -9.06
N LEU A 120 0.15 3.59 -9.35
CA LEU A 120 -0.31 2.25 -9.65
C LEU A 120 -0.44 2.12 -11.16
N ARG A 121 0.07 1.06 -11.76
CA ARG A 121 -0.16 0.78 -13.18
C ARG A 121 -1.25 -0.27 -13.31
N LEU A 122 -2.26 0.03 -14.10
CA LEU A 122 -3.27 -0.92 -14.54
C LEU A 122 -2.82 -1.54 -15.85
N VAL A 123 -2.85 -2.87 -15.90
CA VAL A 123 -2.67 -3.71 -17.09
C VAL A 123 -3.82 -4.72 -17.20
#